data_AF-A0A2S4Y0U1-F1
#
_entry.id   AF-A0A2S4Y0U1-F1
#
_cell.length_a   1.000
_cell.length_b   1.000
_cell.length_c   1.000
_cell.angle_alpha   90.00
_cell.angle_beta   90.00
_cell.angle_gamma   90.00
#
_symmetry.space_group_name_H-M   'P 1'
#
loop_
_entity.id
_entity.type
_entity.pdbx_description
1 polymer ?
#
loop_
_entity_poly.entity_id
_entity_poly.type
_entity_poly.pdbx_seq_one_letter_code
_entity_poly.pdbx_strand_id
1 'polypeptide(L)'
;MPRRPQKPNRRTSSSPPSPSSPREFRLPESTTPALPAVEDFAGLDMPEGLLKTLTAQGVTTPFPIQAATLPNSLAGRDLLGRGRTGSGKTLAFGLALLARTAGLRAEPKAPLALVLVPTRELAQQVADALTPYATAVNLRLATVVGGLSITKQAGALRRGAEVVVASPGRLNDLV
;
A
#
# COMPACT_ATOMS: atom_id res chain seq x y z
N MET A 1 77.32 -37.90 -18.24
CA MET A 1 76.50 -37.05 -17.36
C MET A 1 75.56 -36.17 -18.19
N PRO A 2 74.31 -36.60 -18.50
CA PRO A 2 73.37 -35.80 -19.26
C PRO A 2 72.42 -35.00 -18.35
N ARG A 3 72.13 -33.77 -18.79
CA ARG A 3 71.32 -32.76 -18.12
C ARG A 3 69.85 -33.19 -17.98
N ARG A 4 69.28 -32.99 -16.79
CA ARG A 4 67.88 -33.24 -16.41
C ARG A 4 66.97 -32.12 -16.98
N PRO A 5 65.81 -32.43 -17.60
CA PRO A 5 64.93 -31.40 -18.14
C PRO A 5 64.03 -30.77 -17.06
N GLN A 6 63.89 -29.45 -17.12
CA GLN A 6 63.09 -28.62 -16.23
C GLN A 6 61.61 -28.67 -16.66
N LYS A 7 60.69 -29.03 -15.76
CA LYS A 7 59.24 -29.00 -15.99
C LYS A 7 58.71 -27.55 -15.88
N PRO A 8 57.79 -27.10 -16.74
CA PRO A 8 57.21 -25.77 -16.62
C PRO A 8 56.13 -25.73 -15.52
N ASN A 9 56.25 -24.74 -14.64
CA ASN A 9 55.34 -24.47 -13.53
C ASN A 9 54.03 -23.85 -14.06
N ARG A 10 52.95 -24.64 -14.08
CA ARG A 10 51.61 -24.22 -14.53
C ARG A 10 50.97 -23.38 -13.42
N ARG A 11 51.06 -22.05 -13.53
CA ARG A 11 50.31 -21.11 -12.70
C ARG A 11 48.81 -21.39 -12.85
N THR A 12 48.17 -21.84 -11.77
CA THR A 12 46.71 -21.91 -11.65
C THR A 12 46.18 -20.48 -11.57
N SER A 13 45.60 -19.97 -12.66
CA SER A 13 44.84 -18.73 -12.67
C SER A 13 43.52 -18.96 -11.94
N SER A 14 43.42 -18.50 -10.70
CA SER A 14 42.13 -18.36 -10.01
C SER A 14 41.32 -17.28 -10.71
N SER A 15 40.21 -17.66 -11.34
CA SER A 15 39.24 -16.72 -11.90
C SER A 15 38.71 -15.79 -10.80
N PRO A 16 38.57 -14.48 -11.05
CA PRO A 16 37.96 -13.57 -10.09
C PRO A 16 36.48 -13.93 -9.89
N PRO A 17 35.90 -13.71 -8.69
CA PRO A 17 34.49 -13.96 -8.46
C PRO A 17 33.66 -13.09 -9.39
N SER A 18 32.71 -13.70 -10.11
CA SER A 18 31.78 -12.98 -10.97
C SER A 18 31.01 -11.94 -10.15
N PRO A 19 30.82 -10.71 -10.64
CA PRO A 19 30.00 -9.74 -9.96
C PRO A 19 28.57 -10.27 -9.89
N SER A 20 28.03 -10.42 -8.69
CA SER A 20 26.63 -10.72 -8.47
C SER A 20 25.81 -9.66 -9.21
N SER A 21 25.04 -10.09 -10.21
CA SER A 21 24.10 -9.21 -10.89
C SER A 21 23.21 -8.53 -9.84
N PRO A 22 22.98 -7.21 -9.93
CA PRO A 22 21.99 -6.54 -9.09
C PRO A 22 20.69 -7.33 -9.22
N ARG A 23 20.07 -7.71 -8.09
CA ARG A 23 18.77 -8.40 -8.10
C ARG A 23 17.80 -7.57 -8.94
N GLU A 24 17.61 -7.99 -10.18
CA GLU A 24 16.76 -7.31 -11.14
C GLU A 24 15.33 -7.38 -10.59
N PHE A 25 14.71 -6.22 -10.42
CA PHE A 25 13.31 -6.14 -9.97
C PHE A 25 12.45 -6.83 -11.04
N ARG A 26 12.07 -8.08 -10.79
CA ARG A 26 11.17 -8.84 -11.66
C ARG A 26 9.74 -8.44 -11.33
N LEU A 27 8.98 -8.04 -12.34
CA LEU A 27 7.55 -7.78 -12.18
C LEU A 27 6.88 -9.06 -11.65
N PRO A 28 5.98 -8.95 -10.66
CA PRO A 28 5.27 -10.12 -10.16
C PRO A 28 4.42 -10.74 -11.28
N GLU A 29 4.50 -12.06 -11.41
CA GLU A 29 3.69 -12.82 -12.36
C GLU A 29 2.32 -13.09 -11.71
N SER A 30 1.24 -12.68 -12.40
CA SER A 30 -0.12 -12.92 -11.93
C SER A 30 -0.52 -14.36 -12.22
N THR A 31 -0.56 -15.19 -11.19
CA THR A 31 -0.99 -16.60 -11.29
C THR A 31 -2.51 -16.76 -11.28
N THR A 32 -3.25 -15.72 -10.89
CA THR A 32 -4.71 -15.73 -10.81
C THR A 32 -5.29 -14.73 -11.81
N PRO A 33 -6.29 -15.13 -12.62
CA PRO A 33 -7.01 -14.19 -13.48
C PRO A 33 -7.71 -13.09 -12.66
N ALA A 34 -7.60 -11.85 -13.12
CA ALA A 34 -8.28 -10.72 -12.49
C ALA A 34 -9.80 -10.87 -12.61
N LEU A 35 -10.52 -10.48 -11.56
CA LEU A 35 -11.98 -10.32 -11.63
C LEU A 35 -12.33 -9.20 -12.65
N PRO A 36 -13.48 -9.31 -13.33
CA PRO A 36 -13.92 -8.32 -14.31
C PRO A 36 -14.11 -6.94 -13.67
N ALA A 37 -13.91 -5.90 -14.47
CA ALA A 37 -14.18 -4.53 -14.04
C ALA A 37 -15.69 -4.31 -13.84
N VAL A 38 -16.04 -3.43 -12.92
CA VAL A 38 -17.44 -3.06 -12.64
C VAL A 38 -17.83 -1.73 -13.29
N GLU A 39 -19.11 -1.59 -13.62
CA GLU A 39 -19.66 -0.36 -14.23
C GLU A 39 -20.18 0.64 -13.18
N ASP A 40 -20.58 0.16 -12.01
CA ASP A 40 -21.09 0.97 -10.90
C ASP A 40 -20.55 0.47 -9.54
N PHE A 41 -20.69 1.31 -8.52
CA PHE A 41 -20.31 0.93 -7.15
C PHE A 41 -21.33 0.00 -6.48
N ALA A 42 -22.59 0.00 -6.93
CA ALA A 42 -23.67 -0.77 -6.30
C ALA A 42 -23.52 -2.28 -6.53
N GLY A 43 -22.84 -2.68 -7.60
CA GLY A 43 -22.48 -4.07 -7.89
C GLY A 43 -21.30 -4.60 -7.09
N LEU A 44 -20.71 -3.80 -6.19
CA LEU A 44 -19.61 -4.22 -5.32
C LEU A 44 -20.12 -4.62 -3.92
N ASP A 45 -19.52 -5.66 -3.35
CA ASP A 45 -19.72 -6.04 -1.95
C ASP A 45 -19.01 -5.04 -1.03
N MET A 46 -19.71 -3.94 -0.74
CA MET A 46 -19.24 -2.86 0.14
C MET A 46 -20.28 -2.52 1.21
N PRO A 47 -19.86 -2.11 2.41
CA PRO A 47 -20.76 -1.63 3.44
C PRO A 47 -21.68 -0.51 2.94
N GLU A 48 -22.96 -0.58 3.31
CA GLU A 48 -23.99 0.38 2.89
C GLU A 48 -23.61 1.84 3.21
N GLY A 49 -22.92 2.06 4.34
CA GLY A 49 -22.40 3.38 4.71
C GLY A 49 -21.46 3.97 3.66
N LEU A 50 -20.57 3.17 3.07
CA LEU A 50 -19.66 3.62 2.02
C LEU A 50 -20.41 3.98 0.74
N LEU A 51 -21.36 3.13 0.32
CA LEU A 51 -22.19 3.35 -0.87
C LEU A 51 -23.02 4.64 -0.73
N LYS A 52 -23.68 4.84 0.42
CA LYS A 52 -24.44 6.06 0.71
C LYS A 52 -23.55 7.29 0.68
N THR A 53 -22.34 7.22 1.26
CA THR A 53 -21.40 8.35 1.23
C THR A 53 -20.90 8.65 -0.17
N LEU A 54 -20.60 7.64 -0.99
CA LEU A 54 -20.23 7.84 -2.40
C LEU A 54 -21.31 8.61 -3.15
N THR A 55 -22.58 8.18 -3.05
CA THR A 55 -23.72 8.88 -3.65
C THR A 55 -23.85 10.31 -3.13
N ALA A 56 -23.75 10.52 -1.80
CA ALA A 56 -23.86 11.85 -1.19
C ALA A 56 -22.72 12.80 -1.62
N GLN A 57 -21.54 12.26 -1.94
CA GLN A 57 -20.39 13.01 -2.47
C GLN A 57 -20.45 13.21 -4.00
N GLY A 58 -21.53 12.75 -4.66
CA GLY A 58 -21.67 12.82 -6.13
C GLY A 58 -20.76 11.85 -6.89
N VAL A 59 -20.18 10.87 -6.21
CA VAL A 59 -19.30 9.84 -6.79
C VAL A 59 -20.15 8.61 -7.12
N THR A 60 -20.85 8.67 -8.25
CA THR A 60 -21.83 7.64 -8.65
C THR A 60 -21.25 6.55 -9.54
N THR A 61 -20.23 6.87 -10.33
CA THR A 61 -19.61 5.95 -11.30
C THR A 61 -18.11 5.82 -11.02
N PRO A 62 -17.57 4.59 -10.95
CA PRO A 62 -16.16 4.39 -10.71
C PRO A 62 -15.32 4.89 -11.89
N PHE A 63 -14.21 5.54 -11.57
CA PHE A 63 -13.18 5.84 -12.58
C PHE A 63 -12.54 4.54 -13.08
N PRO A 64 -11.92 4.50 -14.28
CA PRO A 64 -11.39 3.27 -14.86
C PRO A 64 -10.46 2.48 -13.93
N ILE A 65 -9.60 3.16 -13.16
CA ILE A 65 -8.71 2.48 -12.21
C ILE A 65 -9.48 1.88 -11.03
N GLN A 66 -10.57 2.53 -10.58
CA GLN A 66 -11.41 2.03 -9.49
C GLN A 66 -12.21 0.81 -9.96
N ALA A 67 -12.85 0.92 -11.13
CA ALA A 67 -13.59 -0.17 -11.77
C ALA A 67 -12.75 -1.44 -11.93
N ALA A 68 -11.50 -1.29 -12.38
CA ALA A 68 -10.59 -2.41 -12.59
C ALA A 68 -10.00 -3.01 -11.31
N THR A 69 -9.86 -2.22 -10.23
CA THR A 69 -9.14 -2.65 -9.02
C THR A 69 -10.05 -3.08 -7.89
N LEU A 70 -11.19 -2.40 -7.68
CA LEU A 70 -12.07 -2.63 -6.53
C LEU A 70 -12.55 -4.08 -6.39
N PRO A 71 -12.97 -4.80 -7.46
CA PRO A 71 -13.40 -6.18 -7.32
C PRO A 71 -12.31 -7.08 -6.73
N ASN A 72 -11.06 -6.90 -7.18
CA ASN A 72 -9.93 -7.71 -6.74
C ASN A 72 -9.44 -7.30 -5.34
N SER A 73 -9.38 -6.00 -5.03
CA SER A 73 -8.93 -5.53 -3.72
C SER A 73 -9.93 -5.81 -2.61
N LEU A 74 -11.24 -5.75 -2.89
CA LEU A 74 -12.29 -6.17 -1.95
C LEU A 74 -12.20 -7.67 -1.65
N ALA A 75 -11.86 -8.49 -2.65
CA ALA A 75 -11.57 -9.91 -2.50
C ALA A 75 -10.22 -10.19 -1.79
N GLY A 76 -9.50 -9.16 -1.32
CA GLY A 76 -8.24 -9.30 -0.59
C GLY A 76 -7.05 -9.72 -1.46
N ARG A 77 -7.12 -9.51 -2.78
CA ARG A 77 -6.01 -9.81 -3.69
C ARG A 77 -5.01 -8.66 -3.77
N ASP A 78 -3.74 -9.00 -3.91
CA ASP A 78 -2.67 -8.02 -4.12
C ASP A 78 -2.77 -7.38 -5.51
N LEU A 79 -2.47 -6.08 -5.60
CA LEU A 79 -2.62 -5.30 -6.83
C LEU A 79 -1.44 -4.36 -7.05
N LEU A 80 -1.09 -4.19 -8.33
CA LEU A 80 -0.25 -3.11 -8.82
C LEU A 80 -1.09 -2.15 -9.67
N GLY A 81 -1.44 -1.00 -9.12
CA GLY A 81 -2.21 0.03 -9.81
C GLY A 81 -1.31 1.11 -10.42
N ARG A 82 -1.34 1.25 -11.75
CA ARG A 82 -0.65 2.36 -12.46
C ARG A 82 -1.67 3.34 -13.04
N GLY A 83 -1.59 4.60 -12.64
CA GLY A 83 -2.43 5.65 -13.18
C GLY A 83 -1.88 7.04 -12.87
N ARG A 84 -2.21 8.04 -13.70
CA ARG A 84 -1.82 9.45 -13.50
C ARG A 84 -2.47 10.07 -12.25
N THR A 85 -1.93 11.16 -11.73
CA THR A 85 -2.60 11.94 -10.66
C THR A 85 -4.01 12.34 -11.10
N GLY A 86 -4.95 12.39 -10.14
CA GLY A 86 -6.36 12.66 -10.43
C GLY A 86 -7.14 11.47 -11.00
N SER A 87 -6.51 10.32 -11.26
CA SER A 87 -7.21 9.13 -11.79
C SER A 87 -8.09 8.39 -10.77
N GLY A 88 -8.26 8.90 -9.55
CA GLY A 88 -9.10 8.26 -8.52
C GLY A 88 -8.43 7.15 -7.69
N LYS A 89 -7.09 7.02 -7.75
CA LYS A 89 -6.32 5.99 -7.02
C LYS A 89 -6.58 5.95 -5.52
N THR A 90 -6.70 7.12 -4.89
CA THR A 90 -6.91 7.22 -3.44
C THR A 90 -8.17 6.50 -3.00
N LEU A 91 -9.30 6.74 -3.67
CA LEU A 91 -10.54 6.03 -3.37
C LEU A 91 -10.48 4.58 -3.84
N ALA A 92 -9.74 4.25 -4.91
CA ALA A 92 -9.60 2.87 -5.38
C ALA A 92 -9.03 1.93 -4.30
N PHE A 93 -7.90 2.29 -3.66
CA PHE A 93 -7.39 1.48 -2.55
C PHE A 93 -8.12 1.76 -1.24
N GLY A 94 -8.53 3.02 -1.02
CA GLY A 94 -9.12 3.46 0.25
C GLY A 94 -10.48 2.84 0.53
N LEU A 95 -11.36 2.76 -0.46
CA LEU A 95 -12.67 2.12 -0.30
C LEU A 95 -12.53 0.64 0.03
N ALA A 96 -11.63 -0.08 -0.67
CA ALA A 96 -11.38 -1.48 -0.39
C ALA A 96 -10.79 -1.70 1.01
N LEU A 97 -9.85 -0.85 1.42
CA LEU A 97 -9.28 -0.86 2.77
C LEU A 97 -10.35 -0.64 3.83
N LEU A 98 -11.20 0.38 3.68
CA LEU A 98 -12.26 0.70 4.63
C LEU A 98 -13.34 -0.39 4.67
N ALA A 99 -13.74 -0.94 3.52
CA ALA A 99 -14.70 -2.02 3.44
C ALA A 99 -14.21 -3.28 4.18
N ARG A 100 -12.94 -3.66 3.98
CA ARG A 100 -12.33 -4.84 4.61
C ARG A 100 -12.04 -4.68 6.11
N THR A 101 -12.04 -3.45 6.62
CA THR A 101 -11.81 -3.16 8.04
C THR A 101 -13.08 -2.73 8.77
N ALA A 102 -14.18 -2.51 8.06
CA ALA A 102 -15.46 -2.12 8.64
C ALA A 102 -15.93 -3.18 9.66
N GLY A 103 -16.46 -2.70 10.79
CA GLY A 103 -16.90 -3.55 11.89
C GLY A 103 -15.78 -4.11 12.79
N LEU A 104 -14.52 -3.94 12.39
CA LEU A 104 -13.36 -4.29 13.23
C LEU A 104 -12.92 -3.09 14.08
N ARG A 105 -12.22 -3.36 15.18
CA ARG A 105 -11.64 -2.33 16.05
C ARG A 105 -10.17 -2.60 16.28
N ALA A 106 -9.37 -1.54 16.18
CA ALA A 106 -7.95 -1.61 16.45
C ALA A 106 -7.67 -1.57 17.95
N GLU A 107 -6.80 -2.47 18.38
CA GLU A 107 -6.17 -2.41 19.70
C GLU A 107 -5.17 -1.24 19.78
N PRO A 108 -4.83 -0.74 20.98
CA PRO A 108 -3.79 0.26 21.17
C PRO A 108 -2.49 -0.12 20.45
N LYS A 109 -1.98 0.81 19.62
CA LYS A 109 -0.77 0.63 18.81
C LYS A 109 -0.79 -0.54 17.80
N ALA A 110 -1.96 -1.12 17.51
CA ALA A 110 -2.12 -2.20 16.54
C ALA A 110 -3.12 -1.82 15.44
N PRO A 111 -2.72 -0.95 14.49
CA PRO A 111 -3.61 -0.54 13.41
C PRO A 111 -3.95 -1.73 12.50
N LEU A 112 -5.18 -1.72 11.96
CA LEU A 112 -5.65 -2.77 11.05
C LEU A 112 -5.13 -2.56 9.62
N ALA A 113 -4.86 -1.32 9.25
CA ALA A 113 -4.31 -0.96 7.96
C ALA A 113 -3.31 0.20 8.03
N LEU A 114 -2.31 0.15 7.15
CA LEU A 114 -1.27 1.17 7.00
C LEU A 114 -1.20 1.63 5.53
N VAL A 115 -1.24 2.94 5.33
CA VAL A 115 -1.02 3.59 4.03
C VAL A 115 0.27 4.39 4.11
N LEU A 116 1.29 3.96 3.39
CA LEU A 116 2.56 4.67 3.30
C LEU A 116 2.56 5.65 2.14
N VAL A 117 2.96 6.89 2.41
CA VAL A 117 3.04 7.96 1.42
C VAL A 117 4.36 8.72 1.56
N PRO A 118 4.94 9.24 0.45
CA PRO A 118 6.26 9.86 0.45
C PRO A 118 6.31 11.21 1.17
N THR A 119 5.20 11.95 1.23
CA THR A 119 5.18 13.33 1.76
C THR A 119 4.04 13.54 2.73
N ARG A 120 4.20 14.55 3.60
CA ARG A 120 3.18 14.95 4.56
C ARG A 120 1.93 15.47 3.86
N GLU A 121 2.12 16.24 2.80
CA GLU A 121 1.06 16.88 2.03
C GLU A 121 0.19 15.80 1.36
N LEU A 122 0.81 14.75 0.82
CA LEU A 122 0.07 13.61 0.26
C LEU A 122 -0.62 12.80 1.37
N ALA A 123 -0.03 12.68 2.56
CA ALA A 123 -0.70 12.04 3.70
C ALA A 123 -1.98 12.77 4.09
N GLN A 124 -1.92 14.10 4.14
CA GLN A 124 -3.09 14.92 4.43
C GLN A 124 -4.16 14.77 3.34
N GLN A 125 -3.76 14.83 2.06
CA GLN A 125 -4.69 14.62 0.94
C GLN A 125 -5.37 13.24 0.98
N VAL A 126 -4.63 12.19 1.33
CA VAL A 126 -5.19 10.85 1.50
C VAL A 126 -6.14 10.80 2.70
N ALA A 127 -5.73 11.31 3.87
CA ALA A 127 -6.58 11.32 5.06
C ALA A 127 -7.88 12.10 4.82
N ASP A 128 -7.80 13.28 4.21
CA ASP A 128 -8.96 14.12 3.91
C ASP A 128 -9.91 13.42 2.94
N ALA A 129 -9.38 12.79 1.88
CA ALA A 129 -10.17 12.04 0.93
C ALA A 129 -10.88 10.82 1.56
N LEU A 130 -10.28 10.18 2.57
CA LEU A 130 -10.85 8.98 3.21
C LEU A 130 -11.75 9.29 4.41
N THR A 131 -11.64 10.46 5.02
CA THR A 131 -12.35 10.83 6.26
C THR A 131 -13.87 10.69 6.18
N PRO A 132 -14.56 11.16 5.11
CA PRO A 132 -16.02 11.00 5.01
C PRO A 132 -16.44 9.53 5.04
N TYR A 133 -15.71 8.69 4.31
CA TYR A 133 -15.97 7.26 4.18
C TYR A 133 -15.66 6.49 5.45
N ALA A 134 -14.51 6.77 6.09
CA ALA A 134 -14.14 6.16 7.36
C ALA A 134 -15.16 6.50 8.46
N THR A 135 -15.65 7.74 8.48
CA THR A 135 -16.70 8.17 9.42
C THR A 135 -17.98 7.37 9.20
N ALA A 136 -18.37 7.14 7.94
CA ALA A 136 -19.58 6.39 7.58
C ALA A 136 -19.57 4.92 8.02
N VAL A 137 -18.38 4.35 8.24
CA VAL A 137 -18.20 2.98 8.77
C VAL A 137 -17.57 2.95 10.17
N ASN A 138 -17.58 4.07 10.88
CA ASN A 138 -17.08 4.20 12.26
C ASN A 138 -15.62 3.75 12.47
N LEU A 139 -14.75 4.07 11.51
CA LEU A 139 -13.31 3.80 11.58
C LEU A 139 -12.52 5.07 11.93
N ARG A 140 -11.54 4.94 12.81
CA ARG A 140 -10.64 6.04 13.19
C ARG A 140 -9.44 6.07 12.26
N LEU A 141 -9.23 7.21 11.63
CA LEU A 141 -8.03 7.53 10.87
C LEU A 141 -7.02 8.29 11.74
N ALA A 142 -5.75 7.93 11.62
CA ALA A 142 -4.64 8.70 12.21
C ALA A 142 -3.57 9.01 11.16
N THR A 143 -3.11 10.26 11.13
CA THR A 143 -2.02 10.69 10.26
C THR A 143 -0.72 10.77 11.05
N VAL A 144 0.32 10.08 10.56
CA VAL A 144 1.62 9.95 11.21
C VAL A 144 2.72 10.52 10.31
N VAL A 145 3.06 11.79 10.52
CA VAL A 145 3.93 12.57 9.61
C VAL A 145 4.81 13.57 10.36
N GLY A 146 5.94 13.91 9.73
CA GLY A 146 6.90 14.91 10.21
C GLY A 146 6.28 16.30 10.42
N GLY A 147 6.94 17.15 11.20
CA GLY A 147 6.54 18.55 11.39
C GLY A 147 5.28 18.79 12.25
N LEU A 148 4.63 17.73 12.72
CA LEU A 148 3.54 17.79 13.70
C LEU A 148 3.99 17.19 15.05
N SER A 149 3.28 17.55 16.13
CA SER A 149 3.57 17.06 17.48
C SER A 149 3.59 15.53 17.56
N ILE A 150 4.76 14.98 17.87
CA ILE A 150 4.94 13.53 18.05
C ILE A 150 4.09 13.00 19.20
N THR A 151 3.95 13.76 20.29
CA THR A 151 3.13 13.39 21.45
C THR A 151 1.65 13.24 21.09
N LYS A 152 1.10 14.13 20.25
CA LYS A 152 -0.29 14.02 19.77
C LYS A 152 -0.48 12.79 18.90
N GLN A 153 0.46 12.50 18.01
CA GLN A 153 0.42 11.31 17.14
C GLN A 153 0.54 10.01 17.95
N ALA A 154 1.50 9.94 18.88
CA ALA A 154 1.64 8.83 19.81
C ALA A 154 0.37 8.63 20.65
N GLY A 155 -0.27 9.72 21.09
CA GLY A 155 -1.55 9.68 21.79
C GLY A 155 -2.68 9.10 20.94
N ALA A 156 -2.74 9.44 19.65
CA ALA A 156 -3.73 8.87 18.73
C ALA A 156 -3.53 7.36 18.56
N LEU A 157 -2.29 6.91 18.34
CA LEU A 157 -1.96 5.49 18.23
C LEU A 157 -2.26 4.72 19.54
N ARG A 158 -1.99 5.31 20.70
CA ARG A 158 -2.32 4.72 22.01
C ARG A 158 -3.82 4.57 22.24
N ARG A 159 -4.67 5.44 21.68
CA ARG A 159 -6.14 5.29 21.75
C ARG A 159 -6.66 4.19 20.80
N GLY A 160 -5.82 3.73 19.87
CA GLY A 160 -6.22 2.86 18.76
C GLY A 160 -6.67 3.68 17.56
N ALA A 161 -6.19 3.29 16.38
CA ALA A 161 -6.59 3.83 15.08
C ALA A 161 -6.69 2.66 14.11
N GLU A 162 -7.86 2.48 13.48
CA GLU A 162 -8.07 1.38 12.53
C GLU A 162 -7.21 1.56 11.29
N VAL A 163 -7.03 2.80 10.83
CA VAL A 163 -6.26 3.11 9.64
C VAL A 163 -5.24 4.20 9.94
N VAL A 164 -3.98 3.92 9.61
CA VAL A 164 -2.87 4.87 9.74
C VAL A 164 -2.39 5.30 8.35
N VAL A 165 -2.32 6.60 8.11
CA VAL A 165 -1.67 7.18 6.92
C VAL A 165 -0.36 7.81 7.36
N ALA A 166 0.77 7.33 6.85
CA ALA A 166 2.07 7.70 7.41
C ALA A 166 3.14 8.00 6.35
N SER A 167 4.08 8.88 6.72
CA SER A 167 5.36 8.96 6.04
C SER A 167 6.36 7.99 6.69
N PRO A 168 7.21 7.27 5.90
CA PRO A 168 8.09 6.23 6.43
C PRO A 168 8.98 6.69 7.59
N GLY A 169 9.61 7.88 7.46
CA GLY A 169 10.50 8.40 8.50
C GLY A 169 9.78 8.61 9.84
N ARG A 170 8.60 9.26 9.85
CA ARG A 170 7.86 9.51 11.09
C ARG A 170 7.26 8.23 11.67
N LEU A 171 6.85 7.28 10.82
CA LEU A 171 6.39 5.99 11.31
C LEU A 171 7.50 5.30 12.11
N ASN A 172 8.73 5.29 11.59
CA ASN A 172 9.90 4.71 12.23
C ASN A 172 10.25 5.38 13.58
N ASP A 173 9.92 6.66 13.78
CA ASP A 173 10.12 7.33 15.08
C ASP A 173 9.14 6.85 16.18
N LEU A 174 8.05 6.17 15.80
CA LEU A 174 6.92 5.85 16.69
C LEU A 174 6.71 4.35 16.92
N VAL A 175 7.42 3.48 16.18
CA VAL A 175 7.32 2.02 16.24
C VAL A 175 8.57 1.38 16.83
#